data_AF-A0A520ZVE5-F1
#
_entry.id   AF-A0A520ZVE5-F1
#
_cell.length_a   1.000
_cell.length_b   1.000
_cell.length_c   1.000
_cell.angle_alpha   90.00
_cell.angle_beta   90.00
_cell.angle_gamma   90.00
#
_symmetry.space_group_name_H-M   'P 1'
#
loop_
_entity.id
_entity.type
_entity.pdbx_description
1 polymer ?
#
loop_
_entity_poly.entity_id
_entity_poly.type
_entity_poly.pdbx_seq_one_letter_code
_entity_poly.pdbx_strand_id
1 'polypeptide(L)'
;LLVGSEGTLALVSEATLQLSPIPEKVLSGFVYFDDLGNVGAATQEILAEGPSMVEIMEKHILDLAREQKPELAEYFPENTEASLFIEFQEDSDEKLQEKFESVRKRLLEDNKLAVSVLQARNKQDMATFTKVRSISGPILNRMKGPRRPIAFIEDAAVHVTRLPEYISGLRALFEKFNVKAAIYGHAGDGNLHNMAILDLRQQEDVKIMLDLADAVCDLVLSLGGTISGEHADGRLRTQYVVRQYPNLYQAMREIKALFDPENIMNPGVIISENDQLLGQDLKYGPDFSIVHTGTSFDIGENQEQIASCSGCAQCRSYCPIASHHLEEWTKGRGKITLLRELMSGKLDRTILEEPEFKEIIDTCMNCKRCLTDCPSGVDVPWLSVTSRADVVRRKGEDFSSRILTDTRKLCLQGSMLAPVANVATNLRPVRWGLQKVIGME
;
A
#
# COMPACT_ATOMS: atom_id res chain seq x y z
N LEU A 1 -5.85 18.56 -20.45
CA LEU A 1 -5.32 17.53 -21.37
C LEU A 1 -4.29 16.66 -20.69
N LEU A 2 -3.15 17.18 -20.20
CA LEU A 2 -2.09 16.34 -19.61
C LEU A 2 -2.37 15.87 -18.16
N VAL A 3 -2.98 16.72 -17.33
CA VAL A 3 -3.40 16.33 -15.96
C VAL A 3 -4.46 15.23 -16.07
N GLY A 4 -4.23 14.09 -15.42
CA GLY A 4 -5.09 12.90 -15.52
C GLY A 4 -4.85 12.02 -16.74
N SER A 5 -3.86 12.33 -17.60
CA SER A 5 -3.59 11.52 -18.81
C SER A 5 -2.81 10.22 -18.54
N GLU A 6 -2.39 9.96 -17.30
CA GLU A 6 -1.73 8.71 -16.89
C GLU A 6 -0.51 8.31 -17.75
N GLY A 7 0.23 9.30 -18.25
CA GLY A 7 1.39 9.05 -19.11
C GLY A 7 1.04 8.51 -20.50
N THR A 8 -0.23 8.57 -20.91
CA THR A 8 -0.68 8.13 -22.23
C THR A 8 -0.44 9.17 -23.32
N LEU A 9 -0.27 10.45 -22.95
CA LEU A 9 -0.09 11.55 -23.91
C LEU A 9 1.31 12.18 -23.88
N ALA A 10 1.96 12.20 -22.71
CA ALA A 10 3.29 12.78 -22.55
C ALA A 10 3.96 12.27 -21.26
N LEU A 11 5.28 12.42 -21.17
CA LEU A 11 6.04 12.32 -19.93
C LEU A 11 6.17 13.72 -19.31
N VAL A 12 5.67 13.90 -18.08
CA VAL A 12 5.82 15.17 -17.35
C VAL A 12 7.14 15.14 -16.59
N SER A 13 8.05 16.08 -16.88
CA SER A 13 9.35 16.20 -16.20
C SER A 13 9.34 17.17 -15.02
N GLU A 14 8.57 18.26 -15.14
CA GLU A 14 8.52 19.35 -14.15
C GLU A 14 7.09 19.91 -14.07
N ALA A 15 6.73 20.46 -12.91
CA ALA A 15 5.45 21.13 -12.68
C ALA A 15 5.64 22.34 -11.75
N THR A 16 4.91 23.42 -12.02
CA THR A 16 4.79 24.56 -11.11
C THR A 16 3.47 24.43 -10.35
N LEU A 17 3.53 24.41 -9.02
CA LEU A 17 2.37 24.20 -8.15
C LEU A 17 2.04 25.48 -7.36
N GLN A 18 0.76 25.73 -7.16
CA GLN A 18 0.29 26.74 -6.23
C GLN A 18 0.38 26.20 -4.80
N LEU A 19 0.92 27.01 -3.88
CA LEU A 19 1.01 26.66 -2.46
C LEU A 19 -0.10 27.35 -1.67
N SER A 20 -0.60 26.66 -0.64
CA SER A 20 -1.54 27.19 0.34
C SER A 20 -0.81 27.53 1.65
N PRO A 21 -1.29 28.53 2.43
CA PRO A 21 -0.75 28.82 3.75
C PRO A 21 -0.97 27.64 4.71
N ILE A 22 -0.11 27.52 5.72
CA ILE A 22 -0.27 26.53 6.78
C ILE A 22 -1.37 27.02 7.74
N PRO A 23 -2.38 26.21 8.08
CA PRO A 23 -3.43 26.58 9.01
C PRO A 23 -2.86 26.93 10.40
N GLU A 24 -3.41 27.97 11.05
CA GLU A 24 -2.92 28.42 12.36
C GLU A 24 -3.39 27.51 13.50
N LYS A 25 -4.65 27.08 13.47
CA LYS A 25 -5.23 26.20 14.49
C LYS A 25 -6.05 25.08 13.86
N VAL A 26 -5.90 23.89 14.44
CA VAL A 26 -6.49 22.65 13.95
C VAL A 26 -7.00 21.87 15.15
N LEU A 27 -8.21 21.32 15.03
CA LEU A 27 -8.78 20.41 16.02
C LEU A 27 -9.43 19.22 15.32
N SER A 28 -9.15 18.02 15.82
CA SER A 28 -9.67 16.78 15.28
C SER A 28 -10.37 15.92 16.33
N GLY A 29 -11.18 14.99 15.84
CA GLY A 29 -11.98 14.10 16.66
C GLY A 29 -12.54 12.94 15.88
N PHE A 30 -13.25 12.08 16.61
CA PHE A 30 -13.95 10.93 16.07
C PHE A 30 -15.43 11.02 16.39
N VAL A 31 -16.26 10.60 15.44
CA VAL A 31 -17.67 10.30 15.64
C VAL A 31 -17.83 8.79 15.50
N TYR A 32 -18.50 8.15 16.45
CA TYR A 32 -18.67 6.69 16.46
C TYR A 32 -20.13 6.30 16.19
N PHE A 33 -20.31 5.24 15.41
CA PHE A 33 -21.59 4.75 14.93
C PHE A 33 -21.77 3.28 15.29
N ASP A 34 -23.00 2.91 15.68
CA ASP A 34 -23.47 1.54 15.87
C ASP A 34 -24.23 0.99 14.64
N ASP A 35 -24.46 1.83 13.63
CA ASP A 35 -24.97 1.43 12.30
C ASP A 35 -24.26 2.21 11.19
N LEU A 36 -23.65 1.47 10.26
CA LEU A 36 -23.04 2.02 9.06
C LEU A 36 -24.01 2.83 8.19
N GLY A 37 -25.32 2.54 8.25
CA GLY A 37 -26.36 3.26 7.51
C GLY A 37 -26.49 4.74 7.88
N ASN A 38 -26.14 5.11 9.11
CA ASN A 38 -26.23 6.49 9.58
C ASN A 38 -25.06 7.36 9.10
N VAL A 39 -23.96 6.75 8.67
CA VAL A 39 -22.72 7.48 8.33
C VAL A 39 -22.95 8.48 7.21
N GLY A 40 -23.63 8.08 6.13
CA GLY A 40 -23.87 8.97 4.99
C GLY A 40 -24.66 10.23 5.37
N ALA A 41 -25.67 10.10 6.22
CA ALA A 41 -26.46 11.24 6.71
C ALA A 41 -25.65 12.12 7.66
N ALA A 42 -24.88 11.49 8.57
CA ALA A 42 -24.03 12.22 9.49
C ALA A 42 -22.93 13.00 8.79
N THR A 43 -22.33 12.45 7.73
CA THR A 43 -21.36 13.17 6.89
C THR A 43 -21.95 14.45 6.31
N GLN A 44 -23.21 14.44 5.86
CA GLN A 44 -23.86 15.65 5.34
C GLN A 44 -24.05 16.72 6.43
N GLU A 45 -24.47 16.32 7.63
CA GLU A 45 -24.59 17.23 8.78
C GLU A 45 -23.24 17.81 9.20
N ILE A 46 -22.17 17.02 9.16
CA ILE A 46 -20.81 17.46 9.47
C ILE A 46 -20.32 18.44 8.40
N LEU A 47 -20.53 18.14 7.11
CA LEU A 47 -20.13 19.00 6.00
C LEU A 47 -20.78 20.39 6.06
N ALA A 48 -22.01 20.49 6.58
CA ALA A 48 -22.67 21.77 6.80
C ALA A 48 -21.93 22.69 7.79
N GLU A 49 -21.04 22.15 8.62
CA GLU A 49 -20.19 22.90 9.55
C GLU A 49 -18.83 23.30 8.94
N GLY A 50 -18.52 22.90 7.71
CA GLY A 50 -17.29 23.28 7.00
C GLY A 50 -16.01 22.63 7.55
N PRO A 51 -15.94 21.28 7.65
CA PRO A 51 -14.73 20.57 8.06
C PRO A 51 -13.63 20.70 7.01
N SER A 52 -12.37 20.60 7.45
CA SER A 52 -11.23 20.44 6.54
C SER A 52 -11.04 18.99 6.08
N MET A 53 -11.54 18.01 6.85
CA MET A 53 -11.40 16.59 6.54
C MET A 53 -12.51 15.77 7.21
N VAL A 54 -13.03 14.77 6.50
CA VAL A 54 -13.96 13.76 7.02
C VAL A 54 -13.61 12.40 6.42
N GLU A 55 -13.06 11.49 7.23
CA GLU A 55 -12.61 10.15 6.82
C GLU A 55 -13.44 9.06 7.50
N ILE A 56 -13.85 8.03 6.76
CA ILE A 56 -14.53 6.85 7.33
C ILE A 56 -13.57 5.70 7.61
N MET A 57 -13.82 4.99 8.71
CA MET A 57 -13.26 3.67 8.99
C MET A 57 -14.39 2.72 9.43
N GLU A 58 -14.62 1.66 8.67
CA GLU A 58 -15.64 0.65 8.99
C GLU A 58 -15.12 -0.43 9.94
N LYS A 59 -16.06 -1.14 10.59
CA LYS A 59 -15.86 -2.20 11.57
C LYS A 59 -14.66 -3.11 11.32
N HIS A 60 -14.48 -3.64 10.10
CA HIS A 60 -13.40 -4.59 9.83
C HIS A 60 -12.01 -3.98 10.05
N ILE A 61 -11.84 -2.70 9.75
CA ILE A 61 -10.61 -1.95 9.98
C ILE A 61 -10.43 -1.71 11.47
N LEU A 62 -11.50 -1.33 12.18
CA LEU A 62 -11.49 -1.10 13.62
C LEU A 62 -11.16 -2.39 14.40
N ASP A 63 -11.73 -3.53 13.98
CA ASP A 63 -11.47 -4.86 14.52
C ASP A 63 -9.99 -5.25 14.36
N LEU A 64 -9.45 -5.13 13.14
CA LEU A 64 -8.04 -5.39 12.86
C LEU A 64 -7.13 -4.45 13.65
N ALA A 65 -7.50 -3.18 13.78
CA ALA A 65 -6.73 -2.20 14.53
C ALA A 65 -6.68 -2.54 16.02
N ARG A 66 -7.79 -2.97 16.62
CA ARG A 66 -7.79 -3.47 18.01
C ARG A 66 -6.86 -4.65 18.22
N GLU A 67 -6.83 -5.60 17.29
CA GLU A 67 -5.98 -6.78 17.38
C GLU A 67 -4.49 -6.45 17.20
N GLN A 68 -4.15 -5.65 16.18
CA GLN A 68 -2.76 -5.40 15.78
C GLN A 68 -2.11 -4.21 16.48
N LYS A 69 -2.91 -3.32 17.07
CA LYS A 69 -2.50 -2.08 17.74
C LYS A 69 -3.15 -1.97 19.13
N PRO A 70 -2.89 -2.91 20.05
CA PRO A 70 -3.49 -2.90 21.38
C PRO A 70 -3.18 -1.61 22.16
N GLU A 71 -2.08 -0.93 21.84
CA GLU A 71 -1.71 0.36 22.42
C GLU A 71 -2.65 1.52 22.02
N LEU A 72 -3.50 1.33 21.01
CA LEU A 72 -4.49 2.31 20.53
C LEU A 72 -5.94 1.86 20.76
N ALA A 73 -6.16 0.74 21.46
CA ALA A 73 -7.48 0.14 21.64
C ALA A 73 -8.54 1.09 22.22
N GLU A 74 -8.13 2.08 23.03
CA GLU A 74 -9.05 3.09 23.60
C GLU A 74 -9.75 3.97 22.54
N TYR A 75 -9.17 4.10 21.34
CA TYR A 75 -9.73 4.87 20.21
C TYR A 75 -10.57 4.00 19.27
N PHE A 76 -10.78 2.73 19.62
CA PHE A 76 -11.57 1.77 18.86
C PHE A 76 -12.63 1.13 19.75
N PRO A 77 -13.64 1.88 20.22
CA PRO A 77 -14.64 1.36 21.15
C PRO A 77 -15.29 0.07 20.63
N GLU A 78 -15.56 -0.87 21.55
CA GLU A 78 -16.32 -2.08 21.22
C GLU A 78 -17.71 -1.72 20.68
N ASN A 79 -18.29 -2.61 19.87
CA ASN A 79 -19.61 -2.43 19.23
C ASN A 79 -19.71 -1.20 18.31
N THR A 80 -18.59 -0.69 17.81
CA THR A 80 -18.55 0.33 16.75
C THR A 80 -18.64 -0.34 15.38
N GLU A 81 -19.64 0.02 14.59
CA GLU A 81 -19.80 -0.42 13.19
C GLU A 81 -19.04 0.50 12.21
N ALA A 82 -18.90 1.78 12.55
CA ALA A 82 -18.06 2.70 11.80
C ALA A 82 -17.60 3.88 12.68
N SER A 83 -16.54 4.56 12.27
CA SER A 83 -16.17 5.87 12.78
C SER A 83 -15.90 6.86 11.66
N LEU A 84 -16.17 8.13 11.94
CA LEU A 84 -15.71 9.25 11.13
C LEU A 84 -14.61 9.99 11.89
N PHE A 85 -13.41 10.08 11.33
CA PHE A 85 -12.43 11.08 11.75
C PHE A 85 -12.82 12.42 11.14
N ILE A 86 -12.93 13.46 11.94
CA ILE A 86 -13.26 14.81 11.50
C ILE A 86 -12.17 15.79 11.94
N GLU A 87 -11.88 16.77 11.09
CA GLU A 87 -10.97 17.87 11.39
C GLU A 87 -11.59 19.21 11.00
N PHE A 88 -11.36 20.22 11.83
CA PHE A 88 -11.70 21.62 11.55
C PHE A 88 -10.44 22.48 11.64
N GLN A 89 -10.43 23.53 10.83
CA GLN A 89 -9.39 24.55 10.78
C GLN A 89 -10.05 25.93 10.91
N GLU A 90 -9.59 26.72 11.87
CA GLU A 90 -10.17 28.03 12.20
C GLU A 90 -9.10 28.96 12.77
N ASP A 91 -9.45 30.23 12.94
CA ASP A 91 -8.54 31.26 13.47
C ASP A 91 -8.45 31.28 15.01
N SER A 92 -9.33 30.58 15.72
CA SER A 92 -9.42 30.61 17.18
C SER A 92 -9.82 29.26 17.78
N ASP A 93 -9.42 29.00 19.03
CA ASP A 93 -9.76 27.73 19.69
C ASP A 93 -11.25 27.71 20.04
N GLU A 94 -11.83 28.87 20.36
CA GLU A 94 -13.25 29.05 20.67
C GLU A 94 -14.13 28.62 19.49
N LYS A 95 -13.80 29.08 18.27
CA LYS A 95 -14.50 28.66 17.05
C LYS A 95 -14.40 27.14 16.84
N LEU A 96 -13.23 26.55 17.05
CA LEU A 96 -13.05 25.10 16.95
C LEU A 96 -13.93 24.34 17.95
N GLN A 97 -14.06 24.83 19.18
CA GLN A 97 -14.97 24.25 20.17
C GLN A 97 -16.43 24.38 19.75
N GLU A 98 -16.84 25.54 19.24
CA GLU A 98 -18.20 25.78 18.73
C GLU A 98 -18.57 24.80 17.61
N LYS A 99 -17.64 24.52 16.69
CA LYS A 99 -17.83 23.52 15.62
C LYS A 99 -18.11 22.12 16.19
N PHE A 100 -17.29 21.66 17.14
CA PHE A 100 -17.48 20.35 17.77
C PHE A 100 -18.77 20.26 18.60
N GLU A 101 -19.16 21.34 19.27
CA GLU A 101 -20.43 21.40 20.00
C GLU A 101 -21.62 21.34 19.06
N SER A 102 -21.56 22.06 17.92
CA SER A 102 -22.60 21.99 16.88
C SER A 102 -22.73 20.57 16.31
N VAL A 103 -21.60 19.92 15.98
CA VAL A 103 -21.59 18.52 15.52
C VAL A 103 -22.20 17.59 16.57
N ARG A 104 -21.81 17.74 17.84
CA ARG A 104 -22.36 16.93 18.94
C ARG A 104 -23.87 17.06 19.03
N LYS A 105 -24.39 18.29 19.03
CA LYS A 105 -25.82 18.58 19.09
C LYS A 105 -26.58 17.96 17.90
N ARG A 106 -26.12 18.24 16.68
CA ARG A 106 -26.78 17.74 15.45
C ARG A 106 -26.82 16.22 15.39
N LEU A 107 -25.71 15.56 15.73
CA LEU A 107 -25.59 14.10 15.55
C LEU A 107 -26.13 13.30 16.72
N LEU A 108 -26.00 13.77 17.97
CA LEU A 108 -26.42 13.01 19.15
C LEU A 108 -27.83 13.39 19.64
N GLU A 109 -28.23 14.65 19.51
CA GLU A 109 -29.48 15.16 20.07
C GLU A 109 -30.57 15.31 19.01
N ASP A 110 -30.30 16.10 17.97
CA ASP A 110 -31.31 16.51 16.99
C ASP A 110 -31.68 15.34 16.06
N ASN A 111 -30.67 14.68 15.47
CA ASN A 111 -30.89 13.61 14.49
C ASN A 111 -30.61 12.19 15.00
N LYS A 112 -29.91 12.04 16.13
CA LYS A 112 -29.57 10.75 16.77
C LYS A 112 -28.92 9.75 15.80
N LEU A 113 -27.96 10.25 15.01
CA LEU A 113 -27.25 9.49 13.98
C LEU A 113 -25.99 8.78 14.53
N ALA A 114 -25.44 9.25 15.65
CA ALA A 114 -24.20 8.72 16.21
C ALA A 114 -24.35 8.34 17.70
N VAL A 115 -23.43 7.51 18.18
CA VAL A 115 -23.38 7.05 19.58
C VAL A 115 -22.58 8.02 20.45
N SER A 116 -21.46 8.51 19.93
CA SER A 116 -20.60 9.42 20.68
C SER A 116 -19.70 10.26 19.77
N VAL A 117 -19.25 11.39 20.30
CA VAL A 117 -18.27 12.28 19.67
C VAL A 117 -17.10 12.45 20.63
N LEU A 118 -15.92 12.02 20.21
CA LEU A 118 -14.65 12.19 20.91
C LEU A 118 -13.87 13.33 20.25
N GLN A 119 -13.38 14.26 21.06
CA GLN A 119 -12.62 15.41 20.61
C GLN A 119 -11.24 15.42 21.27
N ALA A 120 -10.20 15.85 20.55
CA ALA A 120 -8.86 15.95 21.10
C ALA A 120 -8.81 17.03 22.19
N ARG A 121 -8.19 16.72 23.33
CA ARG A 121 -8.06 17.65 24.47
C ARG A 121 -6.75 18.44 24.42
N ASN A 122 -5.76 17.93 23.71
CA ASN A 122 -4.41 18.49 23.67
C ASN A 122 -3.66 18.02 22.41
N LYS A 123 -2.44 18.53 22.20
CA LYS A 123 -1.58 18.17 21.07
C LYS A 123 -1.19 16.69 21.03
N GLN A 124 -1.11 16.02 22.19
CA GLN A 124 -0.81 14.59 22.25
C GLN A 124 -1.98 13.76 21.72
N ASP A 125 -3.22 14.09 22.09
CA ASP A 125 -4.43 13.48 21.53
C ASP A 125 -4.47 13.68 20.01
N MET A 126 -4.20 14.89 19.50
CA MET A 126 -4.13 15.18 18.06
C MET A 126 -3.11 14.30 17.32
N ALA A 127 -1.90 14.14 17.88
CA ALA A 127 -0.88 13.29 17.31
C ALA A 127 -1.29 11.80 17.31
N THR A 128 -1.99 11.36 18.36
CA THR A 128 -2.54 10.01 18.44
C THR A 128 -3.67 9.80 17.44
N PHE A 129 -4.60 10.74 17.30
CA PHE A 129 -5.71 10.63 16.34
C PHE A 129 -5.20 10.58 14.91
N THR A 130 -4.15 11.35 14.59
CA THR A 130 -3.46 11.29 13.29
C THR A 130 -2.88 9.90 13.03
N LYS A 131 -2.30 9.24 14.06
CA LYS A 131 -1.82 7.85 13.94
C LYS A 131 -2.97 6.87 13.76
N VAL A 132 -4.08 7.06 14.47
CA VAL A 132 -5.27 6.21 14.35
C VAL A 132 -5.83 6.28 12.92
N ARG A 133 -6.00 7.49 12.38
CA ARG A 133 -6.44 7.73 11.00
C ARG A 133 -5.51 7.10 9.96
N SER A 134 -4.20 7.11 10.18
CA SER A 134 -3.25 6.58 9.18
C SER A 134 -3.19 5.05 9.10
N ILE A 135 -3.92 4.34 9.95
CA ILE A 135 -3.94 2.86 9.99
C ILE A 135 -4.84 2.26 8.90
N SER A 136 -5.87 2.96 8.44
CA SER A 136 -7.04 2.39 7.74
C SER A 136 -6.71 1.51 6.54
N GLY A 137 -6.17 2.07 5.46
CA GLY A 137 -5.81 1.29 4.27
C GLY A 137 -4.67 0.29 4.51
N PRO A 138 -3.54 0.69 5.13
CA PRO A 138 -2.40 -0.21 5.37
C PRO A 138 -2.73 -1.46 6.18
N ILE A 139 -3.61 -1.39 7.18
CA ILE A 139 -3.87 -2.53 8.07
C ILE A 139 -4.56 -3.70 7.37
N LEU A 140 -5.38 -3.41 6.34
CA LEU A 140 -6.02 -4.42 5.50
C LEU A 140 -4.97 -5.29 4.79
N ASN A 141 -3.83 -4.72 4.41
CA ASN A 141 -2.74 -5.45 3.76
C ASN A 141 -2.02 -6.45 4.70
N ARG A 142 -2.30 -6.41 6.01
CA ARG A 142 -1.75 -7.35 7.01
C ARG A 142 -2.66 -8.54 7.30
N MET A 143 -3.82 -8.60 6.66
CA MET A 143 -4.73 -9.74 6.78
C MET A 143 -4.03 -11.01 6.28
N LYS A 144 -3.97 -12.02 7.15
CA LYS A 144 -3.36 -13.31 6.85
C LYS A 144 -4.35 -14.28 6.22
N GLY A 145 -3.81 -15.32 5.59
CA GLY A 145 -4.59 -16.40 5.02
C GLY A 145 -4.90 -16.23 3.52
N PRO A 146 -5.69 -17.18 2.98
CA PRO A 146 -5.94 -17.32 1.54
C PRO A 146 -6.86 -16.23 0.98
N ARG A 147 -7.90 -15.86 1.72
CA ARG A 147 -8.80 -14.75 1.35
C ARG A 147 -8.21 -13.45 1.86
N ARG A 148 -8.05 -12.47 0.99
CA ARG A 148 -7.38 -11.20 1.27
C ARG A 148 -8.17 -10.03 0.70
N PRO A 149 -8.00 -8.80 1.24
CA PRO A 149 -8.60 -7.61 0.66
C PRO A 149 -8.01 -7.36 -0.74
N ILE A 150 -8.87 -7.35 -1.75
CA ILE A 150 -8.52 -7.07 -3.15
C ILE A 150 -9.12 -5.71 -3.52
N ALA A 151 -8.27 -4.82 -4.02
CA ALA A 151 -8.65 -3.52 -4.53
C ALA A 151 -8.98 -3.65 -6.03
N PHE A 152 -10.27 -3.75 -6.34
CA PHE A 152 -10.78 -3.70 -7.72
C PHE A 152 -12.03 -2.81 -7.92
N ILE A 153 -12.64 -2.36 -6.83
CA ILE A 153 -13.82 -1.46 -6.78
C ILE A 153 -13.59 -0.31 -5.80
N GLU A 154 -12.35 -0.13 -5.36
CA GLU A 154 -11.96 0.99 -4.53
C GLU A 154 -12.02 2.29 -5.32
N ASP A 155 -12.05 3.45 -4.64
CA ASP A 155 -11.88 4.77 -5.26
C ASP A 155 -13.06 5.28 -6.10
N ALA A 156 -14.24 4.67 -5.99
CA ALA A 156 -15.42 5.28 -6.60
C ALA A 156 -15.95 6.42 -5.72
N ALA A 157 -16.39 7.49 -6.37
CA ALA A 157 -16.90 8.68 -5.71
C ALA A 157 -18.30 9.05 -6.22
N VAL A 158 -19.15 9.54 -5.31
CA VAL A 158 -20.47 10.10 -5.61
C VAL A 158 -20.59 11.48 -4.99
N HIS A 159 -21.54 12.29 -5.46
CA HIS A 159 -21.85 13.54 -4.74
C HIS A 159 -22.27 13.22 -3.31
N VAL A 160 -21.80 13.99 -2.32
CA VAL A 160 -21.99 13.72 -0.87
C VAL A 160 -23.46 13.57 -0.45
N THR A 161 -24.38 14.23 -1.16
CA THR A 161 -25.83 14.09 -0.92
C THR A 161 -26.38 12.71 -1.27
N ARG A 162 -25.62 11.91 -2.04
CA ARG A 162 -25.92 10.54 -2.47
C ARG A 162 -25.14 9.49 -1.69
N LEU A 163 -24.34 9.91 -0.71
CA LEU A 163 -23.52 9.01 0.10
C LEU A 163 -24.36 7.96 0.87
N PRO A 164 -25.54 8.28 1.43
CA PRO A 164 -26.42 7.27 2.03
C PRO A 164 -26.85 6.19 1.05
N GLU A 165 -27.31 6.56 -0.15
CA GLU A 165 -27.70 5.61 -1.18
C GLU A 165 -26.52 4.78 -1.68
N TYR A 166 -25.34 5.38 -1.77
CA TYR A 166 -24.13 4.69 -2.18
C TYR A 166 -23.69 3.63 -1.16
N ILE A 167 -23.60 3.99 0.13
CA ILE A 167 -23.27 3.04 1.21
C ILE A 167 -24.31 1.91 1.28
N SER A 168 -25.59 2.24 1.21
CA SER A 168 -26.67 1.25 1.22
C SER A 168 -26.61 0.30 0.02
N GLY A 169 -26.37 0.84 -1.18
CA GLY A 169 -26.19 0.06 -2.41
C GLY A 169 -24.99 -0.87 -2.34
N LEU A 170 -23.84 -0.39 -1.84
CA LEU A 170 -22.65 -1.23 -1.63
C LEU A 170 -22.93 -2.38 -0.66
N ARG A 171 -23.59 -2.11 0.47
CA ARG A 171 -23.99 -3.15 1.44
C ARG A 171 -24.87 -4.21 0.79
N ALA A 172 -25.88 -3.79 0.03
CA ALA A 172 -26.78 -4.70 -0.68
C ALA A 172 -26.04 -5.56 -1.72
N LEU A 173 -25.05 -4.99 -2.42
CA LEU A 173 -24.20 -5.74 -3.34
C LEU A 173 -23.33 -6.75 -2.60
N PHE A 174 -22.65 -6.35 -1.52
CA PHE A 174 -21.83 -7.27 -0.72
C PHE A 174 -22.64 -8.43 -0.14
N GLU A 175 -23.87 -8.18 0.32
CA GLU A 175 -24.79 -9.23 0.76
C GLU A 175 -25.22 -10.13 -0.40
N LYS A 176 -25.65 -9.56 -1.53
CA LYS A 176 -26.06 -10.31 -2.74
C LYS A 176 -24.97 -11.26 -3.24
N PHE A 177 -23.73 -10.81 -3.24
CA PHE A 177 -22.58 -11.60 -3.68
C PHE A 177 -21.96 -12.44 -2.55
N ASN A 178 -22.47 -12.35 -1.32
CA ASN A 178 -21.95 -13.01 -0.12
C ASN A 178 -20.45 -12.76 0.11
N VAL A 179 -20.04 -11.50 -0.02
CA VAL A 179 -18.66 -11.04 0.12
C VAL A 179 -18.53 -10.14 1.34
N LYS A 180 -17.49 -10.36 2.14
CA LYS A 180 -17.09 -9.39 3.16
C LYS A 180 -16.22 -8.32 2.51
N ALA A 181 -16.44 -7.05 2.85
CA ALA A 181 -15.64 -5.95 2.36
C ALA A 181 -15.37 -4.95 3.48
N ALA A 182 -14.23 -4.28 3.40
CA ALA A 182 -13.89 -3.16 4.26
C ALA A 182 -14.11 -1.84 3.51
N ILE A 183 -14.65 -0.84 4.21
CA ILE A 183 -14.89 0.51 3.69
C ILE A 183 -14.02 1.51 4.46
N TYR A 184 -13.30 2.35 3.73
CA TYR A 184 -12.56 3.49 4.27
C TYR A 184 -12.47 4.62 3.26
N GLY A 185 -11.99 5.80 3.67
CA GLY A 185 -11.63 6.88 2.75
C GLY A 185 -12.34 8.20 3.01
N HIS A 186 -12.27 9.07 2.01
CA HIS A 186 -12.65 10.48 2.06
C HIS A 186 -14.17 10.67 1.96
N ALA A 187 -14.88 10.31 3.04
CA ALA A 187 -16.33 10.46 3.13
C ALA A 187 -16.78 11.92 2.87
N GLY A 188 -15.99 12.91 3.28
CA GLY A 188 -16.25 14.33 3.03
C GLY A 188 -16.31 14.72 1.55
N ASP A 189 -15.63 13.97 0.68
CA ASP A 189 -15.63 14.16 -0.77
C ASP A 189 -16.56 13.15 -1.48
N GLY A 190 -17.23 12.29 -0.71
CA GLY A 190 -18.02 11.19 -1.22
C GLY A 190 -17.19 10.10 -1.93
N ASN A 191 -15.87 10.10 -1.75
CA ASN A 191 -14.96 9.08 -2.27
C ASN A 191 -14.76 7.97 -1.24
N LEU A 192 -15.15 6.73 -1.59
CA LEU A 192 -14.99 5.57 -0.73
C LEU A 192 -14.06 4.53 -1.36
N HIS A 193 -13.10 4.07 -0.57
CA HIS A 193 -12.27 2.91 -0.88
C HIS A 193 -12.89 1.65 -0.26
N ASN A 194 -13.18 0.70 -1.15
CA ASN A 194 -13.80 -0.56 -0.81
C ASN A 194 -12.87 -1.70 -1.21
N MET A 195 -12.55 -2.59 -0.28
CA MET A 195 -11.75 -3.78 -0.58
C MET A 195 -12.53 -5.03 -0.21
N ALA A 196 -12.89 -5.84 -1.21
CA ALA A 196 -13.57 -7.11 -1.03
C ALA A 196 -12.56 -8.22 -0.65
N ILE A 197 -12.96 -9.09 0.28
CA ILE A 197 -12.10 -10.14 0.84
C ILE A 197 -12.32 -11.45 0.06
N LEU A 198 -11.44 -11.72 -0.90
CA LEU A 198 -11.53 -12.81 -1.87
C LEU A 198 -10.23 -13.63 -1.93
N ASP A 199 -10.32 -14.87 -2.39
CA ASP A 199 -9.17 -15.71 -2.80
C ASP A 199 -9.20 -15.92 -4.32
N LEU A 200 -8.46 -15.07 -5.05
CA LEU A 200 -8.44 -15.09 -6.52
C LEU A 200 -7.79 -16.34 -7.14
N ARG A 201 -7.29 -17.28 -6.33
CA ARG A 201 -6.89 -18.60 -6.79
C ARG A 201 -8.10 -19.51 -7.02
N GLN A 202 -9.27 -19.15 -6.52
CA GLN A 202 -10.52 -19.85 -6.78
C GLN A 202 -11.24 -19.20 -7.96
N GLN A 203 -11.66 -20.01 -8.94
CA GLN A 203 -12.38 -19.54 -10.13
C GLN A 203 -13.69 -18.84 -9.76
N GLU A 204 -14.37 -19.32 -8.72
CA GLU A 204 -15.62 -18.77 -8.21
C GLU A 204 -15.42 -17.35 -7.69
N ASP A 205 -14.33 -17.09 -6.96
CA ASP A 205 -14.01 -15.77 -6.41
C ASP A 205 -13.58 -14.79 -7.53
N VAL A 206 -12.90 -15.28 -8.57
CA VAL A 206 -12.60 -14.46 -9.77
C VAL A 206 -13.90 -14.06 -10.48
N LYS A 207 -14.86 -14.98 -10.61
CA LYS A 207 -16.17 -14.65 -11.18
C LYS A 207 -16.91 -13.60 -10.34
N ILE A 208 -16.91 -13.77 -9.01
CA ILE A 208 -17.51 -12.81 -8.07
C ILE A 208 -16.85 -11.43 -8.23
N MET A 209 -15.52 -11.37 -8.34
CA MET A 209 -14.78 -10.12 -8.54
C MET A 209 -15.27 -9.38 -9.80
N LEU A 210 -15.38 -10.08 -10.94
CA LEU A 210 -15.82 -9.49 -12.19
C LEU A 210 -17.27 -9.00 -12.11
N ASP A 211 -18.20 -9.86 -11.67
CA ASP A 211 -19.62 -9.52 -11.58
C ASP A 211 -19.88 -8.39 -10.58
N LEU A 212 -19.16 -8.35 -9.45
CA LEU A 212 -19.28 -7.30 -8.45
C LEU A 212 -18.73 -5.97 -8.99
N ALA A 213 -17.62 -5.99 -9.75
CA ALA A 213 -17.07 -4.80 -10.37
C ALA A 213 -18.05 -4.14 -11.34
N ASP A 214 -18.71 -4.95 -12.18
CA ASP A 214 -19.76 -4.49 -13.09
C ASP A 214 -20.94 -3.87 -12.34
N ALA A 215 -21.41 -4.55 -11.30
CA ALA A 215 -22.55 -4.09 -10.50
C ALA A 215 -22.25 -2.81 -9.71
N VAL A 216 -21.02 -2.66 -9.19
CA VAL A 216 -20.58 -1.42 -8.53
C VAL A 216 -20.46 -0.29 -9.55
N CYS A 217 -19.93 -0.56 -10.74
CA CYS A 217 -19.90 0.43 -11.81
C CYS A 217 -21.32 0.93 -12.14
N ASP A 218 -22.29 0.04 -12.30
CA ASP A 218 -23.70 0.42 -12.55
C ASP A 218 -24.29 1.24 -11.40
N LEU A 219 -24.05 0.84 -10.15
CA LEU A 219 -24.49 1.59 -8.98
C LEU A 219 -23.95 3.02 -8.99
N VAL A 220 -22.63 3.18 -9.15
CA VAL A 220 -21.95 4.48 -9.13
C VAL A 220 -22.48 5.38 -10.26
N LEU A 221 -22.59 4.86 -11.48
CA LEU A 221 -23.11 5.61 -12.62
C LEU A 221 -24.58 6.00 -12.44
N SER A 222 -25.41 5.12 -11.85
CA SER A 222 -26.82 5.43 -11.55
C SER A 222 -26.99 6.58 -10.54
N LEU A 223 -25.99 6.79 -9.69
CA LEU A 223 -25.94 7.88 -8.71
C LEU A 223 -25.31 9.15 -9.28
N GLY A 224 -24.86 9.13 -10.54
CA GLY A 224 -24.16 10.24 -11.19
C GLY A 224 -22.71 10.40 -10.70
N GLY A 225 -22.12 9.33 -10.17
CA GLY A 225 -20.75 9.31 -9.65
C GLY A 225 -19.67 9.07 -10.71
N THR A 226 -18.46 8.84 -10.21
CA THR A 226 -17.28 8.44 -10.97
C THR A 226 -16.71 7.13 -10.42
N ILE A 227 -16.30 6.23 -11.31
CA ILE A 227 -15.64 4.96 -10.94
C ILE A 227 -14.19 5.12 -10.47
N SER A 228 -13.59 6.31 -10.69
CA SER A 228 -12.31 6.71 -10.14
C SER A 228 -12.38 8.16 -9.65
N GLY A 229 -12.15 8.35 -8.37
CA GLY A 229 -12.08 9.64 -7.68
C GLY A 229 -10.67 10.19 -7.69
N GLU A 230 -9.68 9.40 -7.29
CA GLU A 230 -8.30 9.87 -7.06
C GLU A 230 -7.19 8.98 -7.62
N HIS A 231 -7.42 7.67 -7.77
CA HIS A 231 -6.40 6.68 -8.17
C HIS A 231 -6.16 6.61 -9.69
N ALA A 232 -6.94 7.37 -10.46
CA ALA A 232 -7.04 7.30 -11.90
C ALA A 232 -7.57 5.94 -12.42
N ASP A 233 -7.74 5.84 -13.73
CA ASP A 233 -8.38 4.68 -14.34
C ASP A 233 -7.42 3.47 -14.35
N GLY A 234 -6.17 3.72 -14.75
CA GLY A 234 -5.17 2.68 -14.95
C GLY A 234 -5.68 1.57 -15.86
N ARG A 235 -5.07 0.39 -15.79
CA ARG A 235 -5.57 -0.80 -16.50
C ARG A 235 -6.85 -1.36 -15.92
N LEU A 236 -6.99 -1.21 -14.60
CA LEU A 236 -8.05 -1.78 -13.79
C LEU A 236 -9.43 -1.28 -14.23
N ARG A 237 -9.56 0.02 -14.51
CA ARG A 237 -10.85 0.66 -14.84
C ARG A 237 -11.01 1.02 -16.31
N THR A 238 -9.97 0.86 -17.14
CA THR A 238 -10.01 1.22 -18.58
C THR A 238 -11.23 0.66 -19.30
N GLN A 239 -11.62 -0.60 -19.02
CA GLN A 239 -12.80 -1.23 -19.65
C GLN A 239 -14.13 -0.50 -19.35
N TYR A 240 -14.19 0.27 -18.27
CA TYR A 240 -15.38 1.01 -17.83
C TYR A 240 -15.38 2.48 -18.29
N VAL A 241 -14.25 3.02 -18.78
CA VAL A 241 -14.13 4.42 -19.21
C VAL A 241 -15.16 4.77 -20.30
N VAL A 242 -15.41 3.85 -21.23
CA VAL A 242 -16.45 4.02 -22.27
C VAL A 242 -17.86 4.12 -21.69
N ARG A 243 -18.15 3.44 -20.57
CA ARG A 243 -19.44 3.53 -19.86
C ARG A 243 -19.56 4.83 -19.07
N GLN A 244 -18.46 5.29 -18.46
CA GLN A 244 -18.41 6.56 -17.73
C GLN A 244 -18.54 7.77 -18.66
N TYR A 245 -17.90 7.72 -19.84
CA TYR A 245 -17.81 8.84 -20.77
C TYR A 245 -18.22 8.48 -22.21
N PRO A 246 -19.42 7.95 -22.45
CA PRO A 246 -19.81 7.41 -23.76
C PRO A 246 -19.77 8.48 -24.87
N ASN A 247 -20.07 9.73 -24.52
CA ASN A 247 -20.08 10.85 -25.47
C ASN A 247 -18.69 11.49 -25.71
N LEU A 248 -17.69 11.17 -24.87
CA LEU A 248 -16.35 11.76 -24.95
C LEU A 248 -15.28 10.74 -25.33
N TYR A 249 -15.55 9.44 -25.19
CA TYR A 249 -14.57 8.38 -25.42
C TYR A 249 -13.94 8.47 -26.82
N GLN A 250 -14.74 8.75 -27.85
CA GLN A 250 -14.22 8.91 -29.21
C GLN A 250 -13.25 10.09 -29.34
N ALA A 251 -13.55 11.23 -28.71
CA ALA A 251 -12.63 12.37 -28.67
C ALA A 251 -11.34 12.04 -27.90
N MET A 252 -11.43 11.27 -26.81
CA MET A 252 -10.25 10.79 -26.07
C MET A 252 -9.36 9.90 -26.95
N ARG A 253 -9.95 9.01 -27.76
CA ARG A 253 -9.21 8.18 -28.74
C ARG A 253 -8.50 9.03 -29.79
N GLU A 254 -9.18 10.03 -30.36
CA GLU A 254 -8.58 10.93 -31.35
C GLU A 254 -7.42 11.73 -30.75
N ILE A 255 -7.57 12.25 -29.53
CA ILE A 255 -6.50 12.94 -28.81
C ILE A 255 -5.30 11.99 -28.60
N LYS A 256 -5.54 10.75 -28.14
CA LYS A 256 -4.49 9.75 -27.96
C LYS A 256 -3.74 9.48 -29.26
N ALA A 257 -4.45 9.28 -30.37
CA ALA A 257 -3.84 9.03 -31.68
C ALA A 257 -3.02 10.23 -32.21
N LEU A 258 -3.41 11.46 -31.87
CA LEU A 258 -2.67 12.67 -32.26
C LEU A 258 -1.36 12.83 -31.48
N PHE A 259 -1.35 12.49 -30.18
CA PHE A 259 -0.17 12.64 -29.32
C PHE A 259 0.77 11.43 -29.39
N ASP A 260 0.24 10.23 -29.60
CA ASP A 260 0.99 8.97 -29.63
C ASP A 260 0.52 8.07 -30.79
N PRO A 261 0.84 8.44 -32.04
CA PRO A 261 0.41 7.71 -33.23
C PRO A 261 0.98 6.28 -33.32
N GLU A 262 2.10 6.01 -32.65
CA GLU A 262 2.74 4.69 -32.59
C GLU A 262 2.26 3.84 -31.40
N ASN A 263 1.41 4.40 -30.52
CA ASN A 263 0.88 3.75 -29.33
C ASN A 263 1.96 3.18 -28.38
N ILE A 264 3.05 3.93 -28.17
CA ILE A 264 4.16 3.54 -27.28
C ILE A 264 4.02 4.09 -25.85
N MET A 265 3.19 5.11 -25.64
CA MET A 265 3.00 5.80 -24.37
C MET A 265 1.91 5.12 -23.55
N ASN A 266 2.31 4.25 -22.62
CA ASN A 266 1.43 3.51 -21.69
C ASN A 266 0.19 2.86 -22.37
N PRO A 267 0.40 1.99 -23.38
CA PRO A 267 -0.69 1.42 -24.18
C PRO A 267 -1.68 0.65 -23.32
N GLY A 268 -2.98 0.72 -23.63
CA GLY A 268 -4.04 0.00 -22.92
C GLY A 268 -4.46 0.60 -21.57
N VAL A 269 -4.07 1.85 -21.29
CA VAL A 269 -4.58 2.66 -20.17
C VAL A 269 -5.46 3.77 -20.74
N ILE A 270 -6.64 4.00 -20.13
CA ILE A 270 -7.74 4.88 -20.55
C ILE A 270 -8.36 4.47 -21.89
N ILE A 271 -7.54 4.26 -22.91
CA ILE A 271 -7.94 3.80 -24.24
C ILE A 271 -7.44 2.37 -24.44
N SER A 272 -8.37 1.45 -24.71
CA SER A 272 -8.09 0.05 -25.02
C SER A 272 -9.09 -0.47 -26.05
N GLU A 273 -8.62 -1.40 -26.88
CA GLU A 273 -9.47 -2.22 -27.78
C GLU A 273 -9.93 -3.52 -27.09
N ASN A 274 -9.40 -3.84 -25.90
CA ASN A 274 -9.78 -4.97 -25.06
C ASN A 274 -10.70 -4.49 -23.92
N ASP A 275 -11.89 -5.09 -23.83
CA ASP A 275 -12.95 -4.81 -22.86
C ASP A 275 -13.00 -5.79 -21.68
N GLN A 276 -12.04 -6.73 -21.58
CA GLN A 276 -11.95 -7.76 -20.54
C GLN A 276 -10.62 -7.71 -19.79
N LEU A 277 -10.20 -6.53 -19.34
CA LEU A 277 -8.89 -6.31 -18.71
C LEU A 277 -8.83 -6.78 -17.24
N LEU A 278 -9.91 -6.60 -16.48
CA LEU A 278 -9.91 -6.78 -15.02
C LEU A 278 -9.56 -8.22 -14.57
N GLY A 279 -9.91 -9.22 -15.37
CA GLY A 279 -9.65 -10.64 -15.06
C GLY A 279 -8.31 -11.17 -15.58
N GLN A 280 -7.52 -10.35 -16.27
CA GLN A 280 -6.25 -10.76 -16.87
C GLN A 280 -5.07 -10.50 -15.93
N ASP A 281 -3.97 -11.21 -16.16
CA ASP A 281 -2.69 -11.01 -15.46
C ASP A 281 -2.79 -10.97 -13.92
N LEU A 282 -3.73 -11.75 -13.35
CA LEU A 282 -3.92 -11.82 -11.91
C LEU A 282 -2.64 -12.30 -11.23
N LYS A 283 -2.18 -11.51 -10.27
CA LYS A 283 -0.98 -11.80 -9.48
C LYS A 283 -1.02 -13.17 -8.79
N TYR A 284 -2.20 -13.53 -8.29
CA TYR A 284 -2.52 -14.84 -7.72
C TYR A 284 -3.82 -15.34 -8.34
N GLY A 285 -3.77 -15.69 -9.63
CA GLY A 285 -4.92 -16.26 -10.34
C GLY A 285 -5.11 -17.76 -10.08
N PRO A 286 -6.12 -18.38 -10.70
CA PRO A 286 -6.40 -19.82 -10.55
C PRO A 286 -5.32 -20.74 -11.14
N ASP A 287 -4.48 -20.22 -12.03
CA ASP A 287 -3.30 -20.87 -12.59
C ASP A 287 -2.08 -20.82 -11.64
N PHE A 288 -2.17 -20.04 -10.56
CA PHE A 288 -1.09 -19.90 -9.60
C PHE A 288 -0.84 -21.23 -8.87
N SER A 289 0.35 -21.79 -9.06
CA SER A 289 0.81 -22.97 -8.36
C SER A 289 2.17 -22.69 -7.73
N ILE A 290 2.44 -23.30 -6.56
CA ILE A 290 3.74 -23.19 -5.92
C ILE A 290 4.60 -24.35 -6.39
N VAL A 291 5.75 -24.05 -6.99
CA VAL A 291 6.71 -25.06 -7.42
C VAL A 291 7.76 -25.31 -6.34
N HIS A 292 8.25 -26.55 -6.25
CA HIS A 292 9.33 -26.89 -5.32
C HIS A 292 10.68 -26.34 -5.83
N THR A 293 11.30 -25.45 -5.06
CA THR A 293 12.52 -24.70 -5.44
C THR A 293 13.82 -25.32 -4.92
N GLY A 294 13.75 -26.21 -3.94
CA GLY A 294 14.90 -26.78 -3.24
C GLY A 294 15.67 -25.74 -2.43
N THR A 295 14.99 -24.71 -1.91
CA THR A 295 15.57 -23.61 -1.14
C THR A 295 14.79 -23.34 0.14
N SER A 296 15.20 -22.32 0.89
CA SER A 296 14.39 -21.77 1.98
C SER A 296 13.01 -21.26 1.55
N PHE A 297 12.74 -21.05 0.25
CA PHE A 297 11.42 -20.62 -0.24
C PHE A 297 10.37 -21.74 -0.19
N ASP A 298 10.78 -22.99 0.03
CA ASP A 298 9.84 -24.10 0.24
C ASP A 298 9.26 -24.13 1.66
N ILE A 299 9.76 -23.27 2.55
CA ILE A 299 9.24 -23.10 3.91
C ILE A 299 7.96 -22.28 3.85
N GLY A 300 6.85 -22.80 4.38
CA GLY A 300 5.53 -22.17 4.30
C GLY A 300 5.49 -20.73 4.83
N GLU A 301 6.22 -20.41 5.90
CA GLU A 301 6.32 -19.04 6.43
C GLU A 301 6.94 -18.07 5.40
N ASN A 302 7.98 -18.49 4.68
CA ASN A 302 8.59 -17.66 3.64
C ASN A 302 7.65 -17.48 2.44
N GLN A 303 6.89 -18.51 2.08
CA GLN A 303 5.88 -18.43 1.02
C GLN A 303 4.78 -17.43 1.40
N GLU A 304 4.31 -17.45 2.64
CA GLU A 304 3.34 -16.49 3.14
C GLU A 304 3.89 -15.06 3.10
N GLN A 305 5.13 -14.83 3.53
CA GLN A 305 5.80 -13.52 3.47
C GLN A 305 5.91 -12.99 2.03
N ILE A 306 6.35 -13.84 1.09
CA ILE A 306 6.40 -13.50 -0.35
C ILE A 306 4.99 -13.17 -0.85
N ALA A 307 4.01 -13.97 -0.46
CA ALA A 307 2.63 -13.80 -0.87
C ALA A 307 2.06 -12.45 -0.40
N SER A 308 2.41 -12.00 0.80
CA SER A 308 1.84 -10.83 1.50
C SER A 308 2.18 -9.47 0.89
N CYS A 309 3.21 -9.36 0.04
CA CYS A 309 3.52 -8.08 -0.60
C CYS A 309 2.35 -7.62 -1.48
N SER A 310 1.74 -6.46 -1.19
CA SER A 310 0.67 -5.92 -2.04
C SER A 310 1.17 -5.38 -3.38
N GLY A 311 2.40 -4.85 -3.41
CA GLY A 311 3.00 -4.24 -4.62
C GLY A 311 2.93 -2.71 -4.64
N CYS A 312 2.48 -2.08 -3.56
CA CYS A 312 2.27 -0.62 -3.41
C CYS A 312 3.50 0.28 -3.55
N ALA A 313 4.70 -0.27 -3.75
CA ALA A 313 5.96 0.47 -3.91
C ALA A 313 6.39 1.37 -2.74
N GLN A 314 5.70 1.36 -1.59
CA GLN A 314 6.04 2.18 -0.42
C GLN A 314 7.47 1.94 0.08
N CYS A 315 8.08 0.79 -0.23
CA CYS A 315 9.51 0.57 0.01
C CYS A 315 10.43 1.62 -0.60
N ARG A 316 9.99 2.41 -1.59
CA ARG A 316 10.75 3.53 -2.16
C ARG A 316 10.97 4.68 -1.18
N SER A 317 10.08 4.90 -0.21
CA SER A 317 10.16 6.02 0.72
C SER A 317 11.04 5.71 1.94
N TYR A 318 11.12 4.44 2.37
CA TYR A 318 11.84 4.05 3.57
C TYR A 318 13.10 3.21 3.32
N CYS A 319 13.27 2.57 2.15
CA CYS A 319 14.46 1.78 1.86
C CYS A 319 15.65 2.68 1.54
N PRO A 320 16.78 2.61 2.28
CA PRO A 320 17.95 3.44 1.99
C PRO A 320 18.62 3.11 0.65
N ILE A 321 18.39 1.91 0.11
CA ILE A 321 18.87 1.54 -1.22
C ILE A 321 18.05 2.29 -2.29
N ALA A 322 16.75 2.46 -2.08
CA ALA A 322 15.88 3.13 -3.04
C ALA A 322 16.14 4.65 -3.14
N SER A 323 16.80 5.26 -2.14
CA SER A 323 17.21 6.67 -2.21
C SER A 323 18.47 6.89 -3.05
N HIS A 324 19.23 5.85 -3.35
CA HIS A 324 20.46 5.92 -4.14
C HIS A 324 20.37 5.18 -5.48
N HIS A 325 19.52 4.16 -5.58
CA HIS A 325 19.30 3.36 -6.78
C HIS A 325 17.87 3.55 -7.30
N LEU A 326 17.76 3.91 -8.59
CA LEU A 326 16.47 4.18 -9.23
C LEU A 326 15.85 2.91 -9.83
N GLU A 327 16.64 1.86 -10.01
CA GLU A 327 16.24 0.60 -10.61
C GLU A 327 15.30 -0.19 -9.69
N GLU A 328 14.29 -0.87 -10.23
CA GLU A 328 13.27 -1.55 -9.41
C GLU A 328 13.79 -2.80 -8.69
N TRP A 329 14.69 -3.55 -9.31
CA TRP A 329 15.22 -4.81 -8.79
C TRP A 329 16.04 -4.63 -7.49
N THR A 330 16.61 -3.44 -7.25
CA THR A 330 17.36 -3.13 -6.03
C THR A 330 16.46 -2.91 -4.81
N LYS A 331 15.14 -2.77 -5.00
CA LYS A 331 14.17 -2.43 -3.97
C LYS A 331 13.51 -3.68 -3.37
N GLY A 332 12.88 -3.51 -2.21
CA GLY A 332 12.17 -4.62 -1.55
C GLY A 332 11.08 -5.24 -2.41
N ARG A 333 10.23 -4.43 -3.04
CA ARG A 333 9.18 -4.90 -3.96
C ARG A 333 9.73 -5.69 -5.15
N GLY A 334 10.83 -5.21 -5.75
CA GLY A 334 11.50 -5.90 -6.86
C GLY A 334 11.98 -7.29 -6.45
N LYS A 335 12.63 -7.41 -5.29
CA LYS A 335 13.07 -8.71 -4.74
C LYS A 335 11.90 -9.64 -4.50
N ILE A 336 10.84 -9.18 -3.83
CA ILE A 336 9.68 -10.03 -3.56
C ILE A 336 8.97 -10.45 -4.85
N THR A 337 8.96 -9.59 -5.87
CA THR A 337 8.44 -9.96 -7.19
C THR A 337 9.28 -11.06 -7.82
N LEU A 338 10.60 -10.94 -7.86
CA LEU A 338 11.50 -12.00 -8.34
C LEU A 338 11.26 -13.32 -7.60
N LEU A 339 11.22 -13.29 -6.27
CA LEU A 339 10.98 -14.48 -5.45
C LEU A 339 9.61 -15.10 -5.72
N ARG A 340 8.56 -14.29 -5.90
CA ARG A 340 7.21 -14.76 -6.25
C ARG A 340 7.19 -15.43 -7.61
N GLU A 341 7.82 -14.84 -8.63
CA GLU A 341 7.80 -15.41 -9.98
C GLU A 341 8.64 -16.71 -10.07
N LEU A 342 9.71 -16.84 -9.27
CA LEU A 342 10.43 -18.11 -9.11
C LEU A 342 9.58 -19.16 -8.37
N MET A 343 8.89 -18.75 -7.31
CA MET A 343 8.01 -19.62 -6.53
C MET A 343 6.76 -20.08 -7.31
N SER A 344 6.27 -19.26 -8.24
CA SER A 344 5.13 -19.58 -9.10
C SER A 344 5.51 -20.42 -10.33
N GLY A 345 6.80 -20.61 -10.59
CA GLY A 345 7.30 -21.28 -11.79
C GLY A 345 7.22 -20.44 -13.07
N LYS A 346 6.82 -19.17 -12.99
CA LYS A 346 6.84 -18.24 -14.13
C LYS A 346 8.26 -17.89 -14.58
N LEU A 347 9.22 -17.95 -13.65
CA LEU A 347 10.65 -17.87 -13.94
C LEU A 347 11.33 -19.22 -13.69
N ASP A 348 12.31 -19.56 -14.52
CA ASP A 348 13.11 -20.77 -14.36
C ASP A 348 13.95 -20.71 -13.08
N ARG A 349 13.97 -21.81 -12.33
CA ARG A 349 14.77 -21.97 -11.11
C ARG A 349 16.27 -21.87 -11.35
N THR A 350 16.74 -22.10 -12.59
CA THR A 350 18.16 -21.97 -12.97
C THR A 350 18.70 -20.59 -12.65
N ILE A 351 17.85 -19.56 -12.63
CA ILE A 351 18.20 -18.19 -12.20
C ILE A 351 18.79 -18.16 -10.78
N LEU A 352 18.38 -19.06 -9.88
CA LEU A 352 18.96 -19.16 -8.53
C LEU A 352 20.46 -19.49 -8.56
N GLU A 353 20.94 -20.05 -9.66
CA GLU A 353 22.35 -20.40 -9.91
C GLU A 353 23.10 -19.31 -10.67
N GLU A 354 22.42 -18.27 -11.14
CA GLU A 354 23.05 -17.19 -11.89
C GLU A 354 23.68 -16.13 -10.97
N PRO A 355 24.79 -15.48 -11.39
CA PRO A 355 25.40 -14.38 -10.64
C PRO A 355 24.43 -13.22 -10.34
N GLU A 356 23.52 -12.93 -11.26
CA GLU A 356 22.56 -11.83 -11.19
C GLU A 356 21.59 -12.00 -10.02
N PHE A 357 21.19 -13.24 -9.69
CA PHE A 357 20.35 -13.48 -8.51
C PHE A 357 21.06 -13.06 -7.23
N LYS A 358 22.34 -13.41 -7.09
CA LYS A 358 23.16 -13.00 -5.96
C LYS A 358 23.29 -11.48 -5.90
N GLU A 359 23.55 -10.83 -7.03
CA GLU A 359 23.65 -9.36 -7.12
C GLU A 359 22.36 -8.69 -6.63
N ILE A 360 21.20 -9.14 -7.13
CA ILE A 360 19.89 -8.60 -6.72
C ILE A 360 19.70 -8.71 -5.22
N ILE A 361 19.91 -9.89 -4.65
CA ILE A 361 19.71 -10.14 -3.22
C ILE A 361 20.73 -9.36 -2.37
N ASP A 362 21.98 -9.22 -2.82
CA ASP A 362 23.05 -8.55 -2.08
C ASP A 362 22.87 -7.04 -1.91
N THR A 363 22.07 -6.41 -2.76
CA THR A 363 21.69 -5.00 -2.53
C THR A 363 20.95 -4.77 -1.20
N CYS A 364 20.37 -5.79 -0.57
CA CYS A 364 19.73 -5.63 0.74
C CYS A 364 20.75 -5.44 1.89
N MET A 365 20.92 -4.21 2.38
CA MET A 365 21.77 -3.93 3.55
C MET A 365 21.24 -4.45 4.91
N ASN A 366 20.10 -5.16 4.92
CA ASN A 366 19.51 -5.77 6.11
C ASN A 366 19.19 -4.78 7.27
N CYS A 367 18.87 -3.52 6.95
CA CYS A 367 18.56 -2.45 7.93
C CYS A 367 17.24 -2.62 8.70
N LYS A 368 16.44 -3.63 8.35
CA LYS A 368 15.15 -3.98 8.97
C LYS A 368 14.00 -2.97 8.85
N ARG A 369 14.16 -1.85 8.13
CA ARG A 369 13.04 -0.92 7.89
C ARG A 369 11.82 -1.54 7.20
N CYS A 370 12.00 -2.54 6.32
CA CYS A 370 10.86 -3.22 5.72
C CYS A 370 10.02 -3.99 6.77
N LEU A 371 10.64 -4.52 7.82
CA LEU A 371 9.95 -5.25 8.87
C LEU A 371 9.03 -4.32 9.69
N THR A 372 9.44 -3.07 9.89
CA THR A 372 8.70 -2.09 10.70
C THR A 372 7.75 -1.22 9.87
N ASP A 373 8.23 -0.73 8.71
CA ASP A 373 7.61 0.35 7.95
C ASP A 373 6.77 -0.18 6.77
N CYS A 374 6.89 -1.46 6.40
CA CYS A 374 6.07 -2.01 5.31
C CYS A 374 4.59 -2.09 5.72
N PRO A 375 3.66 -1.56 4.91
CA PRO A 375 2.23 -1.65 5.20
C PRO A 375 1.76 -3.11 5.25
N SER A 376 2.22 -3.94 4.31
CA SER A 376 1.96 -5.39 4.26
C SER A 376 2.75 -6.22 5.28
N GLY A 377 3.69 -5.62 6.04
CA GLY A 377 4.48 -6.34 7.05
C GLY A 377 5.46 -7.39 6.49
N VAL A 378 5.93 -7.22 5.25
CA VAL A 378 6.82 -8.20 4.60
C VAL A 378 8.25 -8.10 5.13
N ASP A 379 8.78 -9.21 5.65
CA ASP A 379 10.17 -9.31 6.11
C ASP A 379 11.15 -9.57 4.95
N VAL A 380 11.30 -8.56 4.09
CA VAL A 380 12.34 -8.54 3.04
C VAL A 380 13.76 -8.81 3.60
N PRO A 381 14.17 -8.23 4.76
CA PRO A 381 15.44 -8.56 5.42
C PRO A 381 15.64 -10.06 5.61
N TRP A 382 14.68 -10.75 6.24
CA TRP A 382 14.74 -12.18 6.47
C TRP A 382 14.83 -12.97 5.16
N LEU A 383 13.95 -12.69 4.20
CA LEU A 383 13.96 -13.33 2.89
C LEU A 383 15.29 -13.12 2.15
N SER A 384 15.92 -11.95 2.30
CA SER A 384 17.23 -11.67 1.70
C SER A 384 18.35 -12.48 2.37
N VAL A 385 18.33 -12.59 3.70
CA VAL A 385 19.32 -13.37 4.45
C VAL A 385 19.20 -14.86 4.14
N THR A 386 17.99 -15.41 4.10
CA THR A 386 17.78 -16.83 3.76
C THR A 386 18.19 -17.11 2.31
N SER A 387 17.88 -16.19 1.38
CA SER A 387 18.35 -16.28 -0.01
C SER A 387 19.88 -16.32 -0.11
N ARG A 388 20.59 -15.47 0.63
CA ARG A 388 22.06 -15.50 0.70
C ARG A 388 22.59 -16.81 1.26
N ALA A 389 21.96 -17.31 2.33
CA ALA A 389 22.33 -18.58 2.93
C ALA A 389 22.17 -19.73 1.92
N ASP A 390 21.12 -19.71 1.10
CA ASP A 390 20.92 -20.71 0.04
C ASP A 390 21.99 -20.61 -1.05
N VAL A 391 22.39 -19.40 -1.46
CA VAL A 391 23.50 -19.19 -2.40
C VAL A 391 24.80 -19.78 -1.83
N VAL A 392 25.11 -19.50 -0.56
CA VAL A 392 26.32 -20.01 0.11
C VAL A 392 26.28 -21.53 0.26
N ARG A 393 25.13 -22.13 0.62
CA ARG A 393 24.99 -23.60 0.73
C ARG A 393 25.27 -24.30 -0.59
N ARG A 394 24.89 -23.69 -1.71
CA ARG A 394 25.03 -24.28 -3.05
C ARG A 394 26.42 -24.05 -3.65
N LYS A 395 26.91 -22.81 -3.63
CA LYS A 395 28.17 -22.42 -4.30
C LYS A 395 29.38 -22.40 -3.37
N GLY A 396 29.17 -22.48 -2.06
CA GLY A 396 30.19 -22.20 -1.05
C GLY A 396 30.37 -20.70 -0.82
N GLU A 397 31.20 -20.36 0.16
CA GLU A 397 31.63 -18.98 0.40
C GLU A 397 32.76 -18.61 -0.56
N ASP A 398 32.72 -17.41 -1.12
CA ASP A 398 33.86 -16.85 -1.83
C ASP A 398 35.04 -16.61 -0.86
N PHE A 399 36.25 -16.53 -1.40
CA PHE A 399 37.46 -16.40 -0.59
C PHE A 399 37.45 -15.15 0.30
N SER A 400 36.96 -14.02 -0.23
CA SER A 400 36.80 -12.77 0.50
C SER A 400 35.86 -12.91 1.69
N SER A 401 34.69 -13.51 1.49
CA SER A 401 33.70 -13.74 2.54
C SER A 401 34.27 -14.69 3.57
N ARG A 402 34.91 -15.78 3.15
CA ARG A 402 35.53 -16.77 4.05
C ARG A 402 36.59 -16.16 4.95
N ILE A 403 37.38 -15.21 4.44
CA ILE A 403 38.31 -14.41 5.25
C ILE A 403 37.50 -13.62 6.30
N LEU A 404 36.50 -12.85 5.87
CA LEU A 404 35.75 -11.98 6.78
C LEU A 404 34.91 -12.77 7.82
N THR A 405 34.40 -13.95 7.48
CA THR A 405 33.53 -14.79 8.33
C THR A 405 34.33 -15.71 9.25
N ASP A 406 35.47 -16.25 8.82
CA ASP A 406 36.31 -17.15 9.62
C ASP A 406 37.38 -16.38 10.41
N THR A 407 36.94 -15.39 11.19
CA THR A 407 37.81 -14.56 12.02
C THR A 407 38.66 -15.41 12.97
N ARG A 408 38.14 -16.56 13.42
CA ARG A 408 38.88 -17.47 14.29
C ARG A 408 40.10 -18.08 13.58
N LYS A 409 39.94 -18.65 12.39
CA LYS A 409 41.09 -19.21 11.65
C LYS A 409 42.07 -18.11 11.26
N LEU A 410 41.58 -16.92 10.88
CA LEU A 410 42.45 -15.78 10.63
C LEU A 410 43.25 -15.37 11.87
N CYS A 411 42.61 -15.25 13.04
CA CYS A 411 43.30 -14.91 14.28
C CYS A 411 44.31 -15.99 14.69
N LEU A 412 43.99 -17.27 14.52
CA LEU A 412 44.93 -18.37 14.80
C LEU A 412 46.12 -18.34 13.84
N GLN A 413 45.89 -18.21 12.54
CA GLN A 413 46.93 -18.12 11.52
C GLN A 413 47.81 -16.87 11.70
N GLY A 414 47.18 -15.72 11.95
CA GLY A 414 47.86 -14.48 12.27
C GLY A 414 48.68 -14.56 13.55
N SER A 415 48.18 -15.25 14.58
CA SER A 415 48.93 -15.47 15.84
C SER A 415 50.13 -16.42 15.65
N MET A 416 49.99 -17.46 14.82
CA MET A 416 51.12 -18.34 14.48
C MET A 416 52.21 -17.62 13.69
N LEU A 417 51.83 -16.63 12.87
CA LEU A 417 52.73 -15.78 12.12
C LEU A 417 53.14 -14.50 12.86
N ALA A 418 52.78 -14.35 14.14
CA ALA A 418 53.01 -13.12 14.90
C ALA A 418 54.46 -12.63 14.88
N PRO A 419 55.50 -13.48 15.04
CA PRO A 419 56.89 -13.02 14.97
C PRO A 419 57.24 -12.42 13.60
N VAL A 420 56.74 -13.03 12.52
CA VAL A 420 56.97 -12.57 11.14
C VAL A 420 56.18 -11.30 10.85
N ALA A 421 54.90 -11.27 11.25
CA ALA A 421 54.04 -10.10 11.12
C ALA A 421 54.61 -8.90 11.88
N ASN A 422 55.12 -9.09 13.11
CA ASN A 422 55.75 -8.04 13.91
C ASN A 422 57.06 -7.52 13.29
N VAL A 423 57.86 -8.39 12.67
CA VAL A 423 59.05 -7.96 11.92
C VAL A 423 58.64 -7.19 10.66
N ALA A 424 57.65 -7.68 9.92
CA ALA A 424 57.17 -7.06 8.70
C ALA A 424 56.54 -5.68 8.95
N THR A 425 55.69 -5.53 9.97
CA THR A 425 55.09 -4.23 10.33
C THR A 425 56.12 -3.25 10.88
N ASN A 426 57.25 -3.73 11.42
CA ASN A 426 58.36 -2.86 11.80
C ASN A 426 59.13 -2.28 10.58
N LEU A 427 58.99 -2.86 9.39
CA LEU A 427 59.60 -2.31 8.17
C LEU A 427 58.80 -1.09 7.68
N ARG A 428 59.47 0.06 7.58
CA ARG A 428 58.88 1.33 7.11
C ARG A 428 58.11 1.23 5.78
N PRO A 429 58.60 0.52 4.74
CA PRO A 429 57.86 0.40 3.48
C PRO A 429 56.54 -0.35 3.63
N VAL A 430 56.50 -1.38 4.47
CA VAL A 430 55.30 -2.17 4.75
C VAL A 430 54.31 -1.34 5.55
N ARG A 431 54.77 -0.64 6.59
CA ARG A 431 53.93 0.28 7.37
C ARG A 431 53.32 1.39 6.51
N TRP A 432 54.13 2.01 5.65
CA TRP A 432 53.66 3.02 4.70
C TRP A 432 52.61 2.46 3.72
N GLY A 433 52.83 1.23 3.22
CA GLY A 433 51.88 0.55 2.35
C GLY A 433 50.57 0.22 3.06
N LEU A 434 50.61 -0.30 4.29
CA LEU A 434 49.43 -0.59 5.10
C LEU A 434 48.66 0.71 5.41
N GLN A 435 49.35 1.79 5.79
CA GLN A 435 48.72 3.10 6.00
C GLN A 435 48.02 3.62 4.74
N LYS A 436 48.61 3.41 3.55
CA LYS A 436 48.02 3.85 2.27
C LYS A 436 46.87 2.99 1.77
N VAL A 437 46.88 1.69 2.05
CA VAL A 437 45.91 0.73 1.49
C VAL A 437 44.75 0.46 2.45
N ILE A 438 45.01 0.36 3.75
CA ILE A 438 44.01 -0.04 4.76
C ILE A 438 43.80 1.00 5.87
N GLY A 439 44.55 2.11 5.88
CA GLY A 439 44.33 3.22 6.82
C GLY A 439 44.64 2.90 8.29
N MET A 440 45.40 1.83 8.56
CA MET A 440 45.88 1.51 9.91
C MET A 440 47.21 2.22 10.16
N GLU A 441 47.33 2.96 11.26
CA GLU A 441 48.58 3.62 11.72
C GLU A 441 49.58 2.66 12.38
#